data_AF-A0A7Y8I6X5-F1
#
_entry.id   AF-A0A7Y8I6X5-F1
#
_cell.length_a   1.000
_cell.length_b   1.000
_cell.length_c   1.000
_cell.angle_alpha   90.00
_cell.angle_beta   90.00
_cell.angle_gamma   90.00
#
_symmetry.space_group_name_H-M   'P 1'
#
loop_
_entity.id
_entity.type
_entity.pdbx_description
1 polymer ?
#
loop_
_entity_poly.entity_id
_entity_poly.type
_entity_poly.pdbx_seq_one_letter_code
_entity_poly.pdbx_strand_id
1 'polypeptide(L)'
;MALPLGVVSLTEKYFAAKHRKNDELFNCRDKITAELLKLGKSKVNIERCLAVAGTPTTLACLKKGMTEYFEEQIEGQVLTKSDLIEFVDELSTLNPNEIRVKYNNVVQGREDLILTGTLLLLQCLEYLDIEMVEVSTRGLRYGRIYEFFTNDY
;
A
#
# COMPACT_ATOMS: atom_id res chain seq x y z
N MET A 1 -12.08 0.69 14.93
CA MET A 1 -12.15 2.07 14.37
C MET A 1 -11.48 2.04 13.01
N ALA A 2 -12.10 2.62 11.97
CA ALA A 2 -11.47 2.76 10.66
C ALA A 2 -10.88 4.17 10.52
N LEU A 3 -9.67 4.28 9.99
CA LEU A 3 -9.06 5.57 9.67
C LEU A 3 -9.70 6.16 8.40
N PRO A 4 -9.98 7.46 8.34
CA PRO A 4 -10.50 8.12 7.14
C PRO A 4 -9.39 8.38 6.10
N LEU A 5 -8.47 7.42 5.93
CA LEU A 5 -7.34 7.48 5.00
C LEU A 5 -7.56 6.47 3.86
N GLY A 6 -8.32 6.88 2.86
CA GLY A 6 -8.53 6.10 1.63
C GLY A 6 -7.53 6.51 0.56
N VAL A 7 -6.91 5.53 -0.12
CA VAL A 7 -5.97 5.82 -1.22
C VAL A 7 -6.63 6.62 -2.35
N VAL A 8 -7.89 6.34 -2.68
CA VAL A 8 -8.64 7.09 -3.71
C VAL A 8 -8.81 8.55 -3.32
N SER A 9 -9.34 8.81 -2.12
CA SER A 9 -9.58 10.19 -1.66
C SER A 9 -8.30 10.99 -1.45
N LEU A 10 -7.22 10.33 -1.02
CA LEU A 10 -5.90 10.95 -0.94
C LEU A 10 -5.34 11.28 -2.33
N THR A 11 -5.46 10.37 -3.30
CA THR A 11 -5.03 10.61 -4.68
C THR A 11 -5.78 11.75 -5.32
N GLU A 12 -7.12 11.76 -5.23
CA GLU A 12 -7.96 12.84 -5.78
C GLU A 12 -7.60 14.20 -5.17
N LYS A 13 -7.24 14.23 -3.89
CA LYS A 13 -6.93 15.48 -3.18
C LYS A 13 -5.54 16.03 -3.52
N TYR A 14 -4.52 15.17 -3.61
CA TYR A 14 -3.12 15.61 -3.69
C TYR A 14 -2.47 15.40 -5.07
N PHE A 15 -2.99 14.49 -5.89
CA PHE A 15 -2.39 14.10 -7.17
C PHE A 15 -3.38 14.23 -8.34
N ALA A 16 -4.22 15.26 -8.31
CA ALA A 16 -5.18 15.54 -9.39
C ALA A 16 -4.52 15.99 -10.71
N ALA A 17 -3.29 16.51 -10.64
CA ALA A 17 -2.54 16.93 -11.82
C ALA A 17 -1.78 15.75 -12.46
N LYS A 18 -1.64 15.77 -13.79
CA LYS A 18 -0.90 14.74 -14.56
C LYS A 18 0.60 14.69 -14.24
N HIS A 19 1.15 15.78 -13.71
CA HIS A 19 2.55 15.89 -13.30
C HIS A 19 2.60 16.19 -11.81
N ARG A 20 3.25 15.29 -11.07
CA ARG A 20 3.36 15.38 -9.61
C ARG A 20 4.47 16.37 -9.25
N LYS A 21 4.18 17.29 -8.34
CA LYS A 21 5.18 18.21 -7.79
C LYS A 21 5.70 17.68 -6.45
N ASN A 22 6.95 17.97 -6.12
CA ASN A 22 7.55 17.58 -4.84
C ASN A 22 6.73 18.07 -3.62
N ASP A 23 6.12 19.25 -3.72
CA ASP A 23 5.25 19.79 -2.67
C ASP A 23 3.99 18.94 -2.45
N GLU A 24 3.45 18.30 -3.49
CA GLU A 24 2.26 17.45 -3.38
C GLU A 24 2.55 16.16 -2.60
N LEU A 25 3.71 15.55 -2.86
CA LEU A 25 4.21 14.38 -2.12
C LEU A 25 4.38 14.69 -0.65
N PHE A 26 5.06 15.81 -0.36
CA PHE A 26 5.28 16.29 1.01
C PHE A 26 3.95 16.52 1.73
N ASN A 27 3.02 17.27 1.12
CA ASN A 27 1.72 17.56 1.72
C ASN A 27 0.86 16.30 1.95
N CYS A 28 0.92 15.32 1.04
CA CYS A 28 0.24 14.05 1.19
C CYS A 28 0.82 13.24 2.36
N ARG A 29 2.17 13.14 2.43
CA ARG A 29 2.89 12.49 3.53
C ARG A 29 2.51 13.11 4.86
N ASP A 30 2.67 14.42 5.02
CA ASP A 30 2.37 15.15 6.24
C ASP A 30 0.92 14.93 6.70
N LYS A 31 -0.03 14.90 5.75
CA LYS A 31 -1.42 14.61 6.08
C LYS A 31 -1.60 13.21 6.65
N ILE A 32 -0.98 12.21 6.02
CA ILE A 32 -1.06 10.81 6.48
C ILE A 32 -0.45 10.70 7.88
N THR A 33 0.77 11.24 8.07
CA THR A 33 1.45 11.24 9.37
C THR A 33 0.60 11.92 10.45
N ALA A 34 0.02 13.08 10.16
CA ALA A 34 -0.82 13.81 11.10
C ALA A 34 -2.07 13.03 11.52
N GLU A 35 -2.72 12.29 10.60
CA GLU A 35 -3.86 11.44 10.94
C GLU A 35 -3.44 10.20 11.74
N LEU A 36 -2.30 9.59 11.43
CA LEU A 36 -1.76 8.46 12.19
C LEU A 36 -1.41 8.86 13.62
N LEU A 37 -0.75 10.02 13.83
CA LEU A 37 -0.38 10.52 15.16
C LEU A 37 -1.58 10.78 16.08
N LYS A 38 -2.78 11.03 15.54
CA LYS A 38 -4.01 11.16 16.34
C LYS A 38 -4.40 9.85 17.05
N LEU A 39 -3.90 8.71 16.59
CA LEU A 39 -4.12 7.42 17.24
C LEU A 39 -3.29 7.26 18.54
N GLY A 40 -2.38 8.18 18.84
CA GLY A 40 -1.46 8.12 19.97
C GLY A 40 -0.10 7.55 19.59
N LYS A 41 0.75 7.23 20.57
CA LYS A 41 1.99 6.50 20.30
C LYS A 41 1.67 5.00 20.25
N SER A 42 2.15 4.31 19.21
CA SER A 42 2.20 2.84 19.23
C SER A 42 3.10 2.40 20.40
N LYS A 43 2.52 1.75 21.41
CA LYS A 43 3.26 1.09 22.50
C LYS A 43 3.25 -0.44 22.34
N VAL A 44 2.84 -0.92 21.17
CA VAL A 44 2.64 -2.34 20.92
C VAL A 44 3.94 -2.91 20.40
N ASN A 45 4.44 -3.95 21.06
CA ASN A 45 5.50 -4.77 20.47
C ASN A 45 4.87 -5.62 19.37
N ILE A 46 5.17 -5.30 18.11
CA ILE A 46 4.58 -5.97 16.94
C ILE A 46 5.52 -7.08 16.51
N GLU A 47 5.15 -8.32 16.82
CA GLU A 47 5.93 -9.50 16.38
C GLU A 47 5.74 -9.81 14.89
N ARG A 48 4.53 -9.55 14.37
CA ARG A 48 4.18 -9.80 12.96
C ARG A 48 3.16 -8.78 12.49
N CYS A 49 3.39 -8.22 11.32
CA CYS A 49 2.46 -7.30 10.66
C CYS A 49 2.08 -7.84 9.28
N LEU A 50 0.78 -7.95 9.03
CA LEU A 50 0.23 -8.42 7.75
C LEU A 50 -0.37 -7.24 6.97
N ALA A 51 0.09 -7.06 5.74
CA ALA A 51 -0.46 -6.10 4.81
C ALA A 51 -1.36 -6.81 3.79
N VAL A 52 -2.63 -6.43 3.77
CA VAL A 52 -3.65 -6.98 2.88
C VAL A 52 -4.14 -5.93 1.88
N ALA A 53 -4.93 -6.36 0.89
CA ALA A 53 -5.51 -5.55 -0.19
C ALA A 53 -4.54 -5.24 -1.35
N GLY A 54 -4.99 -4.40 -2.28
CA GLY A 54 -4.37 -4.27 -3.60
C GLY A 54 -2.96 -3.67 -3.63
N THR A 55 -2.70 -2.64 -2.82
CA THR A 55 -1.39 -1.98 -2.79
C THR A 55 -0.25 -2.94 -2.40
N PRO A 56 -0.27 -3.61 -1.23
CA PRO A 56 0.83 -4.50 -0.86
C PRO A 56 0.98 -5.69 -1.82
N THR A 57 -0.12 -6.22 -2.38
CA THR A 57 -0.03 -7.33 -3.33
C THR A 57 0.55 -6.90 -4.68
N THR A 58 0.19 -5.73 -5.19
CA THR A 58 0.82 -5.14 -6.38
C THR A 58 2.31 -4.89 -6.13
N LEU A 59 2.69 -4.26 -5.02
CA LEU A 59 4.10 -4.00 -4.70
C LEU A 59 4.93 -5.29 -4.57
N ALA A 60 4.35 -6.37 -4.03
CA ALA A 60 4.99 -7.67 -4.00
C ALA A 60 5.28 -8.22 -5.42
N CYS A 61 4.32 -8.10 -6.34
CA CYS A 61 4.52 -8.45 -7.75
C CYS A 61 5.64 -7.60 -8.38
N LEU A 62 5.63 -6.28 -8.15
CA LEU A 62 6.63 -5.35 -8.67
C LEU A 62 8.03 -5.72 -8.19
N LYS A 63 8.19 -5.98 -6.89
CA LYS A 63 9.45 -6.41 -6.27
C LYS A 63 10.00 -7.70 -6.89
N LYS A 64 9.12 -8.61 -7.30
CA LYS A 64 9.49 -9.87 -7.97
C LYS A 64 9.68 -9.73 -9.48
N GLY A 65 9.51 -8.54 -10.06
CA GLY A 65 9.59 -8.32 -11.50
C GLY A 65 8.47 -9.04 -12.28
N MET A 66 7.34 -9.30 -11.63
CA MET A 66 6.22 -10.02 -12.25
C MET A 66 5.44 -9.09 -13.18
N THR A 67 5.01 -9.62 -14.33
CA THR A 67 4.15 -8.91 -15.30
C THR A 67 2.68 -9.34 -15.24
N GLU A 68 2.40 -10.43 -14.53
CA GLU A 68 1.06 -10.96 -14.25
C GLU A 68 0.92 -11.32 -12.78
N TYR A 69 -0.33 -11.36 -12.28
CA TYR A 69 -0.64 -11.66 -10.89
C TYR A 69 -0.86 -13.16 -10.68
N PHE A 70 -0.08 -13.76 -9.77
CA PHE A 70 -0.25 -15.13 -9.29
C PHE A 70 -0.24 -15.14 -7.76
N GLU A 71 -1.36 -15.51 -7.15
CA GLU A 71 -1.59 -15.43 -5.69
C GLU A 71 -0.55 -16.23 -4.89
N GLU A 72 -0.23 -17.44 -5.35
CA GLU A 72 0.72 -18.35 -4.71
C GLU A 72 2.15 -17.81 -4.71
N GLN A 73 2.47 -16.90 -5.63
CA GLN A 73 3.81 -16.31 -5.73
C GLN A 73 3.99 -15.08 -4.85
N ILE A 74 2.90 -14.50 -4.32
CA ILE A 74 2.92 -13.27 -3.52
C ILE A 74 2.50 -13.46 -2.06
N GLU A 75 1.74 -14.50 -1.73
CA GLU A 75 1.41 -14.81 -0.32
C GLU A 75 2.70 -14.99 0.49
N GLY A 76 2.78 -14.34 1.65
CA GLY A 76 3.93 -14.42 2.54
C GLY A 76 5.16 -13.65 2.06
N GLN A 77 5.10 -12.92 0.95
CA GLN A 77 6.21 -12.07 0.51
C GLN A 77 6.41 -10.90 1.48
N VAL A 78 7.65 -10.46 1.63
CA VAL A 78 8.02 -9.38 2.56
C VAL A 78 8.26 -8.09 1.78
N LEU A 79 7.63 -7.01 2.24
CA LEU A 79 7.93 -5.63 1.85
C LEU A 79 8.61 -4.95 3.04
N THR A 80 9.86 -4.54 2.84
CA THR A 80 10.64 -3.77 3.81
C THR A 80 10.40 -2.29 3.63
N LYS A 81 10.72 -1.51 4.65
CA LYS A 81 10.73 -0.05 4.59
C LYS A 81 11.63 0.47 3.45
N SER A 82 12.78 -0.17 3.23
CA SER A 82 13.68 0.17 2.11
C SER A 82 13.00 -0.04 0.75
N ASP A 83 12.34 -1.19 0.55
CA ASP A 83 11.60 -1.46 -0.70
C ASP A 83 10.55 -0.37 -0.94
N LEU A 84 9.81 0.04 0.10
CA LEU A 84 8.77 1.06 -0.03
C LEU A 84 9.35 2.44 -0.35
N ILE A 85 10.51 2.79 0.21
CA ILE A 85 11.22 4.04 -0.12
C ILE A 85 11.64 4.03 -1.59
N GLU A 86 12.27 2.94 -2.05
CA GLU A 86 12.68 2.79 -3.45
C GLU A 86 11.47 2.88 -4.41
N PHE A 87 10.36 2.24 -4.05
CA PHE A 87 9.13 2.37 -4.84
C PHE A 87 8.55 3.78 -4.82
N VAL A 88 8.59 4.51 -3.70
CA VAL A 88 8.13 5.90 -3.65
C VAL A 88 9.00 6.77 -4.56
N ASP A 89 10.32 6.65 -4.45
CA ASP A 89 11.27 7.41 -5.27
C ASP A 89 11.04 7.13 -6.76
N GLU A 90 10.92 5.86 -7.14
CA GLU A 90 10.65 5.46 -8.51
C GLU A 90 9.28 5.95 -9.02
N LEU A 91 8.19 5.60 -8.33
CA LEU A 91 6.82 5.89 -8.76
C LEU A 91 6.51 7.39 -8.76
N SER A 92 7.21 8.18 -7.94
CA SER A 92 7.06 9.63 -7.91
C SER A 92 7.51 10.33 -9.20
N THR A 93 8.47 9.73 -9.90
CA THR A 93 9.02 10.27 -11.16
C THR A 93 8.19 9.93 -12.40
N LEU A 94 7.25 8.98 -12.26
CA LEU A 94 6.45 8.46 -13.36
C LEU A 94 5.03 9.02 -13.31
N ASN A 95 4.44 9.30 -14.46
CA ASN A 95 3.00 9.54 -14.59
C ASN A 95 2.23 8.20 -14.70
N PRO A 96 0.89 8.19 -14.52
CA PRO A 96 0.11 6.95 -14.55
C PRO A 96 0.28 6.12 -15.84
N ASN A 97 0.42 6.76 -17.00
CA ASN A 97 0.63 6.02 -18.25
C ASN A 97 2.01 5.34 -18.27
N GLU A 98 3.06 6.02 -17.77
CA GLU A 98 4.40 5.44 -17.67
C GLU A 98 4.44 4.28 -16.69
N ILE A 99 3.76 4.39 -15.54
CA ILE A 99 3.59 3.30 -14.56
C ILE A 99 2.93 2.10 -15.24
N ARG A 100 1.84 2.33 -15.96
CA ARG A 100 1.11 1.27 -16.68
C ARG A 100 1.97 0.58 -17.74
N VAL A 101 2.73 1.34 -18.52
CA VAL A 101 3.64 0.80 -19.54
C VAL A 101 4.78 -0.01 -18.91
N LYS A 102 5.31 0.46 -17.78
CA LYS A 102 6.45 -0.18 -17.11
C LYS A 102 6.09 -1.49 -16.43
N TYR A 103 4.95 -1.54 -15.72
CA TYR A 103 4.56 -2.69 -14.90
C TYR A 103 3.39 -3.51 -15.47
N ASN A 104 2.91 -3.19 -16.66
CA ASN A 104 1.92 -3.94 -17.42
C ASN A 104 0.63 -4.27 -16.62
N ASN A 105 0.20 -5.53 -16.65
CA ASN A 105 -1.11 -5.96 -16.13
C ASN A 105 -1.21 -5.88 -14.61
N VAL A 106 -0.08 -5.92 -13.89
CA VAL A 106 -0.06 -5.95 -12.41
C VAL A 106 -0.55 -4.64 -11.79
N VAL A 107 -0.39 -3.53 -12.50
CA VAL A 107 -0.83 -2.19 -12.06
C VAL A 107 -2.11 -1.72 -12.74
N GLN A 108 -2.72 -2.54 -13.61
CA GLN A 108 -3.88 -2.13 -14.39
C GLN A 108 -5.05 -1.71 -13.48
N GLY A 109 -5.56 -0.49 -13.66
CA GLY A 109 -6.60 0.11 -12.84
C GLY A 109 -6.10 0.63 -11.49
N ARG A 110 -4.78 0.70 -11.29
CA ARG A 110 -4.11 1.18 -10.07
C ARG A 110 -2.95 2.12 -10.37
N GLU A 111 -2.68 2.41 -11.64
CA GLU A 111 -1.55 3.22 -12.08
C GLU A 111 -1.52 4.64 -11.49
N ASP A 112 -2.71 5.19 -11.20
CA ASP A 112 -2.92 6.48 -10.55
C ASP A 112 -2.87 6.39 -9.02
N LEU A 113 -3.23 5.24 -8.45
CA LEU A 113 -3.35 5.01 -7.01
C LEU A 113 -2.09 4.44 -6.34
N ILE A 114 -1.24 3.73 -7.08
CA ILE A 114 -0.20 2.89 -6.50
C ILE A 114 0.80 3.70 -5.67
N LEU A 115 1.22 4.87 -6.14
CA LEU A 115 2.11 5.77 -5.39
C LEU A 115 1.51 6.19 -4.04
N THR A 116 0.26 6.64 -4.03
CA THR A 116 -0.44 7.05 -2.80
C THR A 116 -0.59 5.89 -1.83
N GLY A 117 -0.86 4.70 -2.35
CA GLY A 117 -0.88 3.47 -1.57
C GLY A 117 0.48 3.16 -0.94
N THR A 118 1.56 3.25 -1.71
CA THR A 118 2.93 3.03 -1.23
C THR A 118 3.30 4.03 -0.13
N LEU A 119 2.98 5.31 -0.33
CA LEU A 119 3.18 6.36 0.69
C LEU A 119 2.43 6.04 1.97
N LEU A 120 1.14 5.68 1.87
CA LEU A 120 0.33 5.32 3.03
C LEU A 120 0.92 4.12 3.78
N LEU A 121 1.31 3.07 3.05
CA LEU A 121 1.92 1.89 3.66
C LEU A 121 3.25 2.26 4.35
N LEU A 122 4.12 3.02 3.70
CA LEU A 122 5.38 3.50 4.27
C LEU A 122 5.16 4.30 5.56
N GLN A 123 4.20 5.22 5.57
CA GLN A 123 3.87 6.00 6.76
C GLN A 123 3.30 5.13 7.89
N CYS A 124 2.56 4.07 7.56
CA CYS A 124 2.15 3.08 8.57
C CYS A 124 3.35 2.36 9.19
N LEU A 125 4.34 1.94 8.40
CA LEU A 125 5.57 1.31 8.93
C LEU A 125 6.35 2.30 9.83
N GLU A 126 6.49 3.56 9.38
CA GLU A 126 7.16 4.62 10.16
C GLU A 126 6.43 4.91 11.49
N TYR A 127 5.10 4.99 11.46
CA TYR A 127 4.29 5.26 12.65
C TYR A 127 4.31 4.09 13.65
N LEU A 128 4.34 2.85 13.14
CA LEU A 128 4.36 1.64 13.96
C LEU A 128 5.77 1.27 14.44
N ASP A 129 6.81 1.95 13.94
CA ASP A 129 8.22 1.66 14.21
C ASP A 129 8.61 0.22 13.85
N ILE A 130 8.20 -0.22 12.66
CA ILE A 130 8.51 -1.55 12.11
C ILE A 130 9.25 -1.44 10.78
N GLU A 131 10.17 -2.38 10.55
CA GLU A 131 11.02 -2.38 9.35
C GLU A 131 10.42 -3.14 8.16
N MET A 132 9.40 -3.99 8.39
CA MET A 132 8.82 -4.81 7.34
C MET A 132 7.38 -5.24 7.63
N VAL A 133 6.69 -5.62 6.56
CA VAL A 133 5.36 -6.24 6.58
C VAL A 133 5.35 -7.46 5.67
N GLU A 134 4.55 -8.47 6.05
CA GLU A 134 4.30 -9.64 5.23
C GLU A 134 2.98 -9.45 4.46
N VAL A 135 2.99 -9.76 3.17
CA VAL A 135 1.86 -9.58 2.27
C VAL A 135 0.94 -10.80 2.38
N SER A 136 -0.35 -10.54 2.59
CA SER A 136 -1.37 -11.57 2.48
C SER A 136 -2.47 -11.18 1.50
N THR A 137 -2.78 -12.12 0.63
CA THR A 137 -3.85 -12.08 -0.36
C THR A 137 -5.21 -12.35 0.27
N ARG A 138 -5.22 -12.90 1.49
CA ARG A 138 -6.41 -13.32 2.24
C ARG A 138 -7.06 -12.16 2.99
N GLY A 139 -7.64 -11.24 2.24
CA GLY A 139 -8.37 -10.09 2.79
C GLY A 139 -9.81 -10.38 3.23
N LEU A 140 -10.62 -9.32 3.28
CA LEU A 140 -11.99 -9.34 3.81
C LEU A 140 -12.90 -10.44 3.21
N ARG A 141 -12.77 -10.72 1.91
CA ARG A 141 -13.58 -11.77 1.23
C ARG A 141 -13.34 -13.15 1.83
N TYR A 142 -12.09 -13.51 2.11
CA TYR A 142 -11.74 -14.77 2.75
C TYR A 142 -12.26 -14.82 4.19
N GLY A 143 -12.16 -13.70 4.93
CA GLY A 143 -12.71 -13.60 6.28
C GLY A 143 -14.22 -13.85 6.34
N ARG A 144 -14.99 -13.33 5.37
CA ARG A 144 -16.44 -13.53 5.29
C ARG A 144 -16.82 -14.97 4.93
N ILE A 145 -16.06 -15.60 4.03
CA ILE A 145 -16.26 -17.02 3.70
C ILE A 145 -15.95 -17.90 4.91
N TYR A 146 -14.86 -17.61 5.63
CA TYR A 146 -14.51 -18.33 6.86
C TYR A 146 -15.62 -18.22 7.91
N GLU A 147 -16.07 -17.00 8.19
CA GLU A 147 -17.17 -16.72 9.13
C GLU A 147 -18.44 -17.51 8.77
N PHE A 148 -18.80 -17.55 7.48
CA PHE A 148 -19.95 -18.31 6.99
C PHE A 148 -19.85 -19.80 7.33
N PHE A 149 -18.68 -20.43 7.11
CA PHE A 149 -18.50 -21.85 7.42
C PHE A 149 -18.31 -22.17 8.91
N THR A 150 -17.89 -21.20 9.73
CA THR A 150 -17.64 -21.42 11.16
C THR A 150 -18.80 -21.02 12.08
N ASN A 151 -19.70 -20.13 11.64
CA ASN A 151 -20.86 -19.71 12.44
C ASN A 151 -22.13 -20.55 12.19
N ASP A 152 -22.09 -21.50 11.26
CA ASP A 152 -23.20 -22.44 10.97
C ASP A 152 -23.07 -23.81 11.71
N TYR A 153 -22.32 -23.87 12.82
CA TYR A 153 -22.27 -25.00 13.76
C TYR A 153 -22.31 -24.56 15.23
#